data_AF-A0AB94IHX0-F1
#
_entry.id   AF-A0AB94IHX0-F1
#
_cell.length_a   1.000
_cell.length_b   1.000
_cell.length_c   1.000
_cell.angle_alpha   90.00
_cell.angle_beta   90.00
_cell.angle_gamma   90.00
#
_symmetry.space_group_name_H-M   'P 1'
#
loop_
_entity.id
_entity.type
_entity.pdbx_description
1 polymer ?
#
loop_
_entity_poly.entity_id
_entity_poly.type
_entity_poly.pdbx_seq_one_letter_code
_entity_poly.pdbx_strand_id
1 'polypeptide(L)'
;MVNQEREVSELLAEWSSQKEQLKTIFHERNPENSRELMEHGIQLFVRFLFLSNSLHLSFDGRIFFSQLEIKPVNIEERLAFIKSRPSLYHSFRQLSELMVEQEKLFVKHRAMKKSSRPKA
;
A
#
# COMPACT_ATOMS: atom_id res chain seq x y z
N MET A 1 11.59 -10.41 12.85
CA MET A 1 10.99 -10.94 11.60
C MET A 1 9.53 -11.38 11.73
N VAL A 2 9.10 -11.92 12.88
CA VAL A 2 7.67 -12.29 13.12
C VAL A 2 6.76 -11.06 13.24
N ASN A 3 7.28 -9.97 13.84
CA ASN A 3 6.51 -8.73 14.01
C ASN A 3 6.07 -8.11 12.68
N GLN A 4 6.96 -8.04 11.70
CA GLN A 4 6.68 -7.44 10.39
C GLN A 4 5.60 -8.19 9.60
N GLU A 5 5.57 -9.53 9.63
CA GLU A 5 4.52 -10.30 8.95
C GLU A 5 3.16 -10.07 9.62
N ARG A 6 3.13 -9.99 10.95
CA ARG A 6 1.93 -9.68 11.71
C ARG A 6 1.42 -8.27 11.41
N GLU A 7 2.29 -7.26 11.45
CA GLU A 7 1.93 -5.88 11.15
C GLU A 7 1.43 -5.72 9.70
N VAL A 8 2.07 -6.38 8.73
CA VAL A 8 1.57 -6.40 7.34
C VAL A 8 0.20 -7.07 7.26
N SER A 9 -0.01 -8.18 7.98
CA SER A 9 -1.31 -8.89 7.98
C SER A 9 -2.43 -8.04 8.58
N GLU A 10 -2.16 -7.33 9.68
CA GLU A 10 -3.09 -6.41 10.32
C GLU A 10 -3.45 -5.24 9.39
N LEU A 11 -2.44 -4.67 8.72
CA LEU A 11 -2.62 -3.60 7.74
C LEU A 11 -3.47 -4.05 6.54
N LEU A 12 -3.20 -5.24 5.99
CA LEU A 12 -3.95 -5.78 4.86
C LEU A 12 -5.40 -6.12 5.23
N ALA A 13 -5.64 -6.57 6.46
CA ALA A 13 -6.99 -6.80 6.97
C ALA A 13 -7.77 -5.48 7.09
N GLU A 14 -7.13 -4.44 7.61
CA GLU A 14 -7.69 -3.09 7.67
C GLU A 14 -8.03 -2.54 6.28
N TRP A 15 -7.08 -2.63 5.33
CA TRP A 15 -7.30 -2.25 3.94
C TRP A 15 -8.47 -3.03 3.31
N SER A 16 -8.59 -4.33 3.56
CA SER A 16 -9.67 -5.16 3.02
C SER A 16 -11.05 -4.63 3.44
N SER A 17 -11.22 -4.28 4.72
CA SER A 17 -12.45 -3.67 5.24
C SER A 17 -12.75 -2.33 4.56
N GLN A 18 -11.75 -1.44 4.47
CA GLN A 18 -11.92 -0.14 3.84
C GLN A 18 -12.21 -0.24 2.34
N LYS A 19 -11.57 -1.20 1.64
CA LYS A 19 -11.75 -1.42 0.21
C LYS A 19 -13.19 -1.78 -0.12
N GLU A 20 -13.85 -2.61 0.67
CA GLU A 20 -15.26 -2.94 0.45
C GLU A 20 -16.18 -1.73 0.73
N GLN A 21 -15.89 -0.91 1.75
CA GLN A 21 -16.62 0.33 1.98
C GLN A 21 -16.48 1.31 0.80
N LEU A 22 -15.26 1.53 0.33
CA LEU A 22 -14.97 2.38 -0.83
C LEU A 22 -15.66 1.88 -2.10
N LYS A 23 -15.65 0.56 -2.31
CA LYS A 23 -16.33 -0.07 -3.45
C LYS A 23 -17.83 0.21 -3.43
N THR A 24 -18.48 0.13 -2.27
CA THR A 24 -19.90 0.51 -2.11
C THR A 24 -20.12 1.99 -2.41
N ILE A 25 -19.32 2.88 -1.81
CA ILE A 25 -19.42 4.34 -2.00
C ILE A 25 -19.30 4.73 -3.49
N PHE A 26 -18.31 4.18 -4.19
CA PHE A 26 -18.10 4.44 -5.60
C PHE A 26 -19.17 3.80 -6.49
N HIS A 27 -19.74 2.66 -6.09
CA HIS A 27 -20.86 2.05 -6.79
C HIS A 27 -22.13 2.90 -6.68
N GLU A 28 -22.41 3.43 -5.49
CA GLU A 28 -23.57 4.29 -5.19
C GLU A 28 -23.43 5.72 -5.71
N ARG A 29 -22.28 6.06 -6.33
CA ARG A 29 -21.97 7.40 -6.87
C ARG A 29 -22.09 8.51 -5.82
N ASN A 30 -21.71 8.23 -4.58
CA ASN A 30 -21.70 9.19 -3.47
C ASN A 30 -20.26 9.55 -3.03
N PRO A 31 -19.46 10.22 -3.88
CA PRO A 31 -18.03 10.41 -3.65
C PRO A 31 -17.69 11.31 -2.47
N GLU A 32 -18.65 12.08 -1.91
CA GLU A 32 -18.39 12.99 -0.80
C GLU A 32 -17.84 12.26 0.44
N ASN A 33 -18.26 11.02 0.64
CA ASN A 33 -17.81 10.16 1.74
C ASN A 33 -16.54 9.36 1.41
N SER A 34 -16.04 9.41 0.16
CA SER A 34 -14.89 8.60 -0.26
C SER A 34 -13.55 9.18 0.16
N ARG A 35 -13.49 10.51 0.38
CA ARG A 35 -12.22 11.23 0.55
C ARG A 35 -11.43 10.76 1.77
N GLU A 36 -12.07 10.74 2.93
CA GLU A 36 -11.42 10.36 4.19
C GLU A 36 -10.95 8.90 4.15
N LEU A 37 -11.79 7.99 3.67
CA LEU A 37 -11.43 6.58 3.48
C LEU A 37 -10.29 6.40 2.47
N MET A 38 -10.26 7.19 1.39
CA MET A 38 -9.16 7.17 0.42
C MET A 38 -7.87 7.71 0.99
N GLU A 39 -7.92 8.83 1.72
CA GLU A 39 -6.75 9.40 2.41
C GLU A 39 -6.18 8.42 3.44
N HIS A 40 -7.04 7.70 4.16
CA HIS A 40 -6.60 6.65 5.05
C HIS A 40 -5.99 5.46 4.29
N GLY A 41 -6.63 4.98 3.22
CA GLY A 41 -6.08 3.92 2.38
C GLY A 41 -4.71 4.26 1.77
N ILE A 42 -4.49 5.52 1.40
CA ILE A 42 -3.19 6.03 0.94
C ILE A 42 -2.14 5.92 2.06
N GLN A 43 -2.50 6.29 3.29
CA GLN A 43 -1.60 6.17 4.45
C GLN A 43 -1.25 4.72 4.75
N LEU A 44 -2.24 3.80 4.70
CA LEU A 44 -1.99 2.37 4.82
C LEU A 44 -1.04 1.87 3.74
N PHE A 45 -1.25 2.27 2.48
CA PHE A 45 -0.35 1.88 1.39
C PHE A 45 1.08 2.39 1.61
N VAL A 46 1.24 3.66 1.99
CA VAL A 46 2.56 4.24 2.29
C VAL A 46 3.22 3.50 3.45
N ARG A 47 2.49 3.23 4.53
CA ARG A 47 3.01 2.44 5.65
C ARG A 47 3.45 1.06 5.17
N PHE A 48 2.65 0.37 4.36
CA PHE A 48 2.99 -0.94 3.82
C PHE A 48 4.27 -0.91 2.97
N LEU A 49 4.40 0.10 2.10
CA LEU A 49 5.58 0.31 1.28
C LEU A 49 6.84 0.42 2.13
N PHE A 50 6.83 1.23 3.18
CA PHE A 50 7.98 1.38 4.09
C PHE A 50 8.24 0.11 4.92
N LEU A 51 7.18 -0.49 5.46
CA LEU A 51 7.28 -1.72 6.26
C LEU A 51 7.88 -2.87 5.47
N SER A 52 7.50 -3.01 4.20
CA SER A 52 8.03 -4.05 3.32
C SER A 52 9.53 -3.88 3.06
N ASN A 53 10.02 -2.64 3.01
CA ASN A 53 11.44 -2.30 2.85
C ASN A 53 12.21 -2.24 4.18
N SER A 54 11.55 -2.50 5.32
CA SER A 54 12.12 -2.33 6.66
C SER A 54 12.68 -0.91 6.91
N LEU A 55 12.00 0.09 6.35
CA LEU A 55 12.34 1.51 6.49
C LEU A 55 11.30 2.23 7.36
N HIS A 56 11.68 3.39 7.87
CA HIS A 56 10.80 4.32 8.56
C HIS A 56 10.48 5.51 7.67
N LEU A 57 9.26 6.04 7.79
CA LEU A 57 8.88 7.28 7.14
C LEU A 57 9.73 8.44 7.65
N SER A 58 10.21 9.27 6.74
CA SER A 58 10.92 10.50 7.06
C SER A 58 9.99 11.48 7.79
N PHE A 59 10.52 12.25 8.74
CA PHE A 59 9.74 13.24 9.51
C PHE A 59 9.11 14.33 8.64
N ASP A 60 9.69 14.63 7.48
CA ASP A 60 9.18 15.61 6.52
C ASP A 60 8.15 15.03 5.54
N GLY A 61 7.79 13.74 5.69
CA GLY A 61 6.81 13.06 4.85
C GLY A 61 7.27 12.79 3.41
N ARG A 62 8.55 13.04 3.08
CA ARG A 62 9.09 12.77 1.75
C ARG A 62 9.31 11.27 1.56
N ILE A 63 9.04 10.81 0.33
CA ILE A 63 9.25 9.41 -0.05
C ILE A 63 10.36 9.38 -1.11
N PHE A 64 11.52 8.84 -0.76
CA PHE A 64 12.61 8.63 -1.69
C PHE A 64 12.44 7.29 -2.40
N PHE A 65 11.63 7.26 -3.45
CA PHE A 65 11.31 6.01 -4.17
C PHE A 65 12.55 5.28 -4.71
N SER A 66 13.65 5.98 -4.98
CA SER A 66 14.93 5.39 -5.41
C SER A 66 15.57 4.49 -4.35
N GLN A 67 15.26 4.68 -3.06
CA GLN A 67 15.78 3.88 -1.95
C GLN A 67 14.95 2.62 -1.67
N LEU A 68 13.78 2.49 -2.31
CA LEU A 68 12.88 1.36 -2.11
C LEU A 68 13.23 0.22 -3.08
N GLU A 69 13.64 -0.91 -2.53
CA GLU A 69 13.90 -2.14 -3.29
C GLU A 69 12.60 -2.85 -3.66
N ILE A 70 11.65 -2.91 -2.72
CA ILE A 70 10.36 -3.56 -2.87
C ILE A 70 9.31 -2.47 -3.14
N LYS A 71 9.05 -2.18 -4.42
CA LYS A 71 8.08 -1.16 -4.82
C LYS A 71 7.32 -1.53 -6.10
N PRO A 72 6.08 -1.05 -6.29
CA PRO A 72 5.32 -1.27 -7.51
C PRO A 72 5.93 -0.50 -8.68
N VAL A 73 5.54 -0.86 -9.90
CA VAL A 73 5.97 -0.17 -11.12
C VAL A 73 5.29 1.20 -11.21
N ASN A 74 6.05 2.23 -11.64
CA ASN A 74 5.59 3.62 -11.79
C ASN A 74 4.92 4.16 -10.51
N ILE A 75 5.46 3.79 -9.36
CA ILE A 75 4.86 4.12 -8.07
C ILE A 75 4.79 5.63 -7.83
N GLU A 76 5.80 6.37 -8.28
CA GLU A 76 5.88 7.81 -8.08
C GLU A 76 4.73 8.53 -8.78
N GLU A 77 4.53 8.25 -10.07
CA GLU A 77 3.47 8.86 -10.86
C GLU A 77 2.08 8.43 -10.38
N ARG A 78 1.91 7.14 -10.09
CA ARG A 78 0.61 6.58 -9.64
C ARG A 78 0.22 7.14 -8.28
N LEU A 79 1.16 7.16 -7.32
CA LEU A 79 0.87 7.68 -5.98
C LEU A 79 0.65 9.20 -6.00
N ALA A 80 1.40 9.94 -6.82
CA ALA A 80 1.17 11.38 -7.01
C ALA A 80 -0.24 11.65 -7.56
N PHE A 81 -0.67 10.88 -8.58
CA PHE A 81 -2.02 10.99 -9.13
C PHE A 81 -3.10 10.72 -8.07
N ILE A 82 -2.99 9.60 -7.34
CA ILE A 82 -3.96 9.22 -6.30
C ILE A 82 -4.06 10.32 -5.23
N LYS A 83 -2.92 10.82 -4.73
CA LYS A 83 -2.86 11.87 -3.71
C LYS A 83 -3.48 13.19 -4.20
N SER A 84 -3.30 13.52 -5.48
CA SER A 84 -3.87 14.74 -6.05
C SER A 84 -5.39 14.70 -6.21
N ARG A 85 -5.98 13.50 -6.34
CA ARG A 85 -7.39 13.30 -6.69
C ARG A 85 -8.00 12.11 -5.93
N PRO A 86 -7.99 12.09 -4.58
CA PRO A 86 -8.38 10.91 -3.80
C PRO A 86 -9.84 10.49 -4.03
N SER A 87 -10.75 11.43 -4.28
CA SER A 87 -12.19 11.17 -4.47
C SER A 87 -12.58 10.61 -5.84
N LEU A 88 -11.62 10.31 -6.74
CA LEU A 88 -11.91 9.71 -8.04
C LEU A 88 -11.94 8.18 -7.96
N TYR A 89 -12.90 7.56 -8.66
CA TYR A 89 -12.94 6.11 -8.81
C TYR A 89 -11.64 5.55 -9.41
N HIS A 90 -11.04 6.26 -10.36
CA HIS A 90 -9.74 5.90 -10.92
C HIS A 90 -8.62 5.86 -9.88
N SER A 91 -8.64 6.78 -8.90
CA SER A 91 -7.68 6.78 -7.80
C SER A 91 -7.88 5.59 -6.87
N PHE A 92 -9.13 5.24 -6.56
CA PHE A 92 -9.45 4.02 -5.80
C PHE A 92 -8.97 2.74 -6.50
N ARG A 93 -9.21 2.63 -7.81
CA ARG A 93 -8.74 1.52 -8.62
C ARG A 93 -7.22 1.41 -8.62
N GLN A 94 -6.53 2.53 -8.85
CA GLN A 94 -5.07 2.58 -8.82
C GLN A 94 -4.50 2.22 -7.45
N LEU A 95 -5.08 2.72 -6.35
CA LEU A 95 -4.66 2.37 -5.00
C LEU A 95 -4.86 0.87 -4.72
N SER A 96 -5.98 0.30 -5.16
CA SER A 96 -6.26 -1.13 -5.03
C SER A 96 -5.26 -2.00 -5.78
N GLU A 97 -4.84 -1.58 -6.97
CA GLU A 97 -3.83 -2.26 -7.78
C GLU A 97 -2.45 -2.15 -7.13
N LEU A 98 -2.07 -0.97 -6.63
CA LEU A 98 -0.83 -0.75 -5.88
C LEU A 98 -0.73 -1.65 -4.65
N MET A 99 -1.82 -1.81 -3.89
CA MET A 99 -1.86 -2.70 -2.72
C MET A 99 -1.57 -4.17 -3.11
N VAL A 100 -2.23 -4.67 -4.17
CA VAL A 100 -2.04 -6.04 -4.66
C VAL A 100 -0.64 -6.26 -5.22
N GLU A 101 -0.11 -5.30 -5.97
CA GLU A 101 1.26 -5.35 -6.49
C GLU A 101 2.28 -5.39 -5.35
N GLN A 102 2.12 -4.54 -4.34
CA GLN A 102 3.03 -4.49 -3.19
C GLN A 102 2.99 -5.77 -2.37
N GLU A 103 1.81 -6.36 -2.17
CA GLU A 103 1.64 -7.64 -1.48
C GLU A 103 2.39 -8.76 -2.20
N LYS A 104 2.23 -8.86 -3.52
CA LYS A 104 2.95 -9.85 -4.33
C LYS A 104 4.46 -9.69 -4.22
N LEU A 105 4.96 -8.45 -4.28
CA LEU A 105 6.38 -8.15 -4.16
C LEU A 105 6.92 -8.50 -2.76
N PHE A 106 6.17 -8.18 -1.71
CA PHE A 106 6.52 -8.51 -0.34
C PHE A 106 6.64 -10.04 -0.13
N VAL A 107 5.64 -10.80 -0.57
CA VAL A 107 5.63 -12.26 -0.46
C VAL A 107 6.80 -12.87 -1.25
N LYS A 108 7.02 -12.42 -2.49
CA LYS A 108 8.13 -12.88 -3.33
C LYS A 108 9.48 -12.64 -2.65
N HIS A 109 9.74 -11.42 -2.18
CA HIS A 109 11.00 -11.06 -1.54
C HIS A 109 11.24 -11.87 -0.26
N ARG A 110 10.19 -12.12 0.54
CA ARG A 110 10.26 -12.98 1.74
C ARG A 110 10.60 -14.42 1.38
N ALA A 111 9.98 -14.99 0.35
CA ALA A 111 10.27 -16.36 -0.08
C ALA A 111 11.74 -16.51 -0.51
N MET A 112 12.28 -15.55 -1.26
CA MET A 112 13.69 -15.53 -1.67
C MET A 112 14.66 -15.42 -0.49
N LYS A 113 14.36 -14.57 0.51
CA LYS A 113 15.18 -14.47 1.74
C LYS A 113 15.13 -15.74 2.61
N LYS A 114 14.03 -16.51 2.58
CA LYS A 114 13.92 -17.78 3.32
C LYS A 114 14.71 -18.89 2.62
N SER A 115 14.72 -18.96 1.29
CA SER A 115 15.45 -19.98 0.54
C SER A 115 16.96 -19.74 0.47
N SER A 116 17.43 -18.50 0.66
CA SER A 116 18.85 -18.15 0.64
C SER A 116 19.58 -18.38 1.97
N ARG A 117 18.89 -18.79 3.05
CA ARG A 117 19.54 -19.16 4.32
C ARG A 117 20.12 -20.58 4.18
N PRO A 118 21.44 -20.79 4.36
CA PRO A 118 22.00 -22.14 4.36
C PRO A 118 21.34 -22.94 5.48
N LYS A 119 21.00 -24.21 5.22
CA LYS A 119 20.75 -25.16 6.30
C LYS A 119 22.08 -25.32 7.06
N ALA A 120 22.13 -24.82 8.29
CA ALA A 120 23.19 -25.15 9.24
C ALA A 120 23.05 -26.60 9.68
#